data_AF-A0A970H1A2-F1
#
_entry.id   AF-A0A970H1A2-F1
#
_cell.length_a   1.000
_cell.length_b   1.000
_cell.length_c   1.000
_cell.angle_alpha   90.00
_cell.angle_beta   90.00
_cell.angle_gamma   90.00
#
_symmetry.space_group_name_H-M   'P 1'
#
loop_
_entity.id
_entity.type
_entity.pdbx_description
1 polymer ?
#
loop_
_entity_poly.entity_id
_entity_poly.type
_entity_poly.pdbx_seq_one_letter_code
_entity_poly.pdbx_strand_id
1 'polypeptide(L)'
;MKLRTLIVFTVVAIMCLSMIMASAQTKGYVTEGLVGFFDGSNNLGNKHDKESTTWKDLSGSGNDITVILNEKCKWNDNGYFNDSTKVYLPQSLTDLINSNEFTVEIVLDNFTAKGNDFNTIMNCDNDWFSLFRRVSNNVMEFKNSQNPRPVSKGGTGLDYLASRVTLTITY
;
A
#
# COMPACT_ATOMS: atom_id res chain seq x y z
N MET A 1 -36.63 -45.19 -27.19
CA MET A 1 -36.65 -44.61 -25.82
C MET A 1 -35.72 -45.47 -24.95
N LYS A 2 -34.64 -45.01 -24.33
CA LYS A 2 -34.06 -43.66 -24.24
C LYS A 2 -32.51 -43.76 -24.06
N LEU A 3 -31.79 -43.85 -25.18
CA LEU A 3 -30.39 -43.38 -25.28
C LEU A 3 -30.27 -41.88 -24.92
N ARG A 4 -31.41 -41.18 -24.90
CA ARG A 4 -31.58 -39.79 -24.45
C ARG A 4 -31.45 -39.59 -22.93
N THR A 5 -31.49 -40.64 -22.09
CA THR A 5 -31.41 -40.46 -20.62
C THR A 5 -29.97 -40.46 -20.10
N LEU A 6 -29.02 -41.08 -20.81
CA LEU A 6 -27.63 -41.19 -20.34
C LEU A 6 -26.81 -39.91 -20.61
N ILE A 7 -27.16 -39.14 -21.64
CA ILE A 7 -26.49 -37.87 -21.99
C ILE A 7 -26.89 -36.75 -21.00
N VAL A 8 -28.05 -36.87 -20.34
CA VAL A 8 -28.54 -35.82 -19.44
C VAL A 8 -27.80 -35.83 -18.09
N PHE A 9 -27.24 -36.96 -17.64
CA PHE A 9 -26.49 -36.99 -16.38
C PHE A 9 -25.02 -36.55 -16.52
N THR A 10 -24.40 -36.69 -17.70
CA THR A 10 -23.02 -36.20 -17.90
C THR A 10 -22.98 -34.69 -18.11
N VAL A 11 -24.03 -34.10 -18.67
CA VAL A 11 -24.11 -32.65 -18.91
C VAL A 11 -24.42 -31.84 -17.63
N VAL A 12 -25.05 -32.45 -16.63
CA VAL A 12 -25.32 -31.78 -15.33
C VAL A 12 -24.10 -31.77 -14.40
N ALA A 13 -23.18 -32.74 -14.52
CA ALA A 13 -21.96 -32.76 -13.70
C ALA A 13 -20.89 -31.74 -14.15
N ILE A 14 -20.96 -31.25 -15.40
CA ILE A 14 -20.02 -30.24 -15.92
C ILE A 14 -20.48 -28.81 -15.63
N MET A 15 -21.77 -28.58 -15.34
CA MET A 15 -22.30 -27.24 -15.07
C MET A 15 -22.06 -26.71 -13.65
N CYS A 16 -21.62 -27.53 -12.70
CA CYS A 16 -21.35 -27.08 -11.32
C CYS A 16 -19.88 -26.72 -11.07
N LEU A 17 -19.03 -26.73 -12.09
CA LEU A 17 -17.64 -26.27 -11.99
C LEU A 17 -17.37 -25.04 -12.86
N SER A 18 -18.37 -24.18 -13.06
CA SER A 18 -18.08 -22.77 -13.30
C SER A 18 -17.54 -22.20 -12.00
N MET A 19 -16.25 -22.46 -11.75
CA MET A 19 -15.46 -21.69 -10.81
C MET A 19 -15.81 -20.24 -11.09
N ILE A 20 -16.37 -19.59 -10.08
CA ILE A 20 -16.40 -18.14 -10.01
C ILE A 20 -14.91 -17.79 -9.95
N MET A 21 -14.28 -17.65 -11.11
CA MET A 21 -13.06 -16.88 -11.25
C MET A 21 -13.50 -15.50 -10.78
N ALA A 22 -13.36 -15.24 -9.48
CA ALA A 22 -13.30 -13.88 -9.00
C ALA A 22 -12.20 -13.26 -9.86
N SER A 23 -12.59 -12.44 -10.83
CA SER A 23 -11.63 -11.72 -11.64
C SER A 23 -10.79 -10.96 -10.63
N ALA A 24 -9.50 -11.30 -10.51
CA ALA A 24 -8.57 -10.47 -9.78
C ALA A 24 -8.78 -9.07 -10.33
N GLN A 25 -9.27 -8.16 -9.50
CA GLN A 25 -9.46 -6.78 -9.89
C GLN A 25 -8.11 -6.33 -10.41
N THR A 26 -8.00 -6.10 -11.72
CA THR A 26 -6.78 -5.57 -12.32
C THR A 26 -6.60 -4.20 -11.71
N LYS A 27 -5.74 -4.13 -10.70
CA LYS A 27 -5.37 -2.87 -10.07
C LYS A 27 -4.68 -2.05 -11.14
N GLY A 28 -5.29 -0.93 -11.52
CA GLY A 28 -4.74 -0.04 -12.54
C GLY A 28 -3.57 0.73 -11.96
N TYR A 29 -2.37 0.18 -12.07
CA TYR A 29 -1.11 0.87 -11.79
C TYR A 29 -0.15 0.71 -12.96
N VAL A 30 0.76 1.65 -13.11
CA VAL A 30 1.80 1.60 -14.16
C VAL A 30 2.79 0.50 -13.82
N THR A 31 2.99 -0.45 -14.73
CA THR A 31 3.91 -1.58 -14.53
C THR A 31 5.31 -1.31 -15.05
N GLU A 32 5.46 -0.39 -16.00
CA GLU A 32 6.77 0.01 -16.53
C GLU A 32 7.53 0.84 -15.50
N GLY A 33 8.78 0.45 -15.21
CA GLY A 33 9.61 1.12 -14.21
C GLY A 33 9.20 0.87 -12.75
N LEU A 34 8.26 -0.05 -12.49
CA LEU A 34 7.76 -0.33 -11.15
C LEU A 34 8.81 -1.08 -10.30
N VAL A 35 9.37 -0.40 -9.29
CA VAL A 35 10.39 -0.98 -8.40
C VAL A 35 9.78 -1.78 -7.24
N GLY A 36 8.61 -1.38 -6.75
CA GLY A 36 7.94 -2.08 -5.65
C GLY A 36 6.43 -1.87 -5.68
N PHE A 37 5.69 -2.93 -5.40
CA PHE A 37 4.23 -2.86 -5.26
C PHE A 37 3.76 -3.72 -4.10
N PHE A 38 3.12 -3.08 -3.13
CA PHE A 38 2.76 -3.69 -1.85
C PHE A 38 1.26 -3.55 -1.60
N ASP A 39 0.55 -4.67 -1.68
CA ASP A 39 -0.89 -4.73 -1.43
C ASP A 39 -1.17 -5.45 -0.12
N GLY A 40 -1.72 -4.75 0.88
CA GLY A 40 -1.99 -5.38 2.18
C GLY A 40 -3.09 -6.44 2.12
N SER A 41 -4.04 -6.33 1.17
CA SER A 41 -5.07 -7.36 0.95
C SER A 41 -4.52 -8.61 0.22
N ASN A 42 -3.32 -8.53 -0.36
CA ASN A 42 -2.63 -9.66 -1.01
C ASN A 42 -1.18 -9.75 -0.52
N ASN A 43 -0.98 -9.66 0.80
CA ASN A 43 0.35 -9.56 1.42
C ASN A 43 1.26 -10.78 1.19
N LEU A 44 0.75 -11.88 0.62
CA LEU A 44 1.52 -13.05 0.17
C LEU A 44 1.39 -13.34 -1.33
N GLY A 45 1.10 -12.34 -2.17
CA GLY A 45 1.04 -12.53 -3.62
C GLY A 45 -0.38 -12.54 -4.15
N ASN A 46 -1.06 -13.68 -3.97
CA ASN A 46 -2.42 -13.93 -4.44
C ASN A 46 -3.37 -14.32 -3.29
N LYS A 47 -2.93 -14.12 -2.05
CA LYS A 47 -3.68 -14.42 -0.83
C LYS A 47 -3.35 -13.42 0.27
N HIS A 48 -4.27 -13.29 1.22
CA HIS A 48 -4.09 -12.57 2.47
C HIS A 48 -3.74 -13.54 3.61
N ASP A 49 -2.78 -13.17 4.45
CA ASP A 49 -2.42 -13.92 5.65
C ASP A 49 -2.15 -12.97 6.82
N LYS A 50 -2.97 -13.06 7.87
CA LYS A 50 -2.89 -12.16 9.03
C LYS A 50 -1.68 -12.42 9.93
N GLU A 51 -1.03 -13.57 9.79
CA GLU A 51 0.11 -13.99 10.61
C GLU A 51 1.45 -13.84 9.87
N SER A 52 1.42 -13.36 8.62
CA SER A 52 2.65 -13.17 7.83
C SER A 52 3.50 -12.02 8.36
N THR A 53 4.77 -12.26 8.64
CA THR A 53 5.78 -11.21 8.88
C THR A 53 6.39 -10.66 7.60
N THR A 54 5.90 -11.11 6.44
CA THR A 54 6.35 -10.68 5.12
C THR A 54 5.22 -9.98 4.39
N TRP A 55 5.47 -8.77 3.91
CA TRP A 55 4.67 -8.09 2.91
C TRP A 55 5.34 -8.28 1.55
N LYS A 56 4.77 -9.20 0.76
CA LYS A 56 5.28 -9.59 -0.54
C LYS A 56 5.31 -8.41 -1.50
N ASP A 57 6.43 -8.24 -2.20
CA ASP A 57 6.51 -7.37 -3.36
C ASP A 57 5.86 -8.06 -4.57
N LEU A 58 4.88 -7.36 -5.14
CA LEU A 58 4.07 -7.78 -6.27
C LEU A 58 4.54 -7.18 -7.59
N SER A 59 5.59 -6.37 -7.59
CA SER A 59 6.19 -5.82 -8.81
C SER A 59 6.97 -6.87 -9.60
N GLY A 60 7.38 -7.97 -8.93
CA GLY A 60 8.29 -8.98 -9.48
C GLY A 60 9.76 -8.69 -9.21
N SER A 61 10.09 -7.58 -8.52
CA SER A 61 11.48 -7.19 -8.21
C SER A 61 12.06 -7.88 -6.97
N GLY A 62 11.23 -8.61 -6.21
CA GLY A 62 11.67 -9.36 -5.02
C GLY A 62 11.98 -8.49 -3.81
N ASN A 63 11.45 -7.26 -3.77
CA ASN A 63 11.68 -6.28 -2.71
C ASN A 63 10.74 -6.48 -1.52
N ASP A 64 10.63 -7.71 -1.00
CA ASP A 64 9.71 -8.02 0.11
C ASP A 64 10.02 -7.17 1.36
N ILE A 65 8.99 -6.68 2.07
CA ILE A 65 9.14 -5.94 3.33
C ILE A 65 8.93 -6.89 4.52
N THR A 66 9.83 -6.86 5.49
CA THR A 66 9.61 -7.51 6.79
C THR A 66 8.81 -6.58 7.70
N VAL A 67 7.70 -7.07 8.23
CA VAL A 67 6.84 -6.35 9.18
C VAL A 67 6.81 -7.03 10.54
N ILE A 68 6.49 -6.27 11.59
CA ILE A 68 6.34 -6.78 12.95
C ILE A 68 4.85 -7.06 13.21
N LEU A 69 4.54 -8.12 13.97
CA LEU A 69 3.19 -8.41 14.43
C LEU A 69 3.11 -8.36 15.96
N ASN A 70 2.25 -7.48 16.48
CA ASN A 70 1.96 -7.32 17.91
C ASN A 70 0.66 -6.49 18.09
N GLU A 71 0.38 -6.04 19.32
CA GLU A 71 -0.82 -5.24 19.63
C GLU A 71 -0.89 -3.88 18.88
N LYS A 72 0.27 -3.32 18.50
CA LYS A 72 0.41 -2.04 17.78
C LYS A 72 0.51 -2.20 16.27
N CYS A 73 0.79 -3.40 15.78
CA CYS A 73 1.16 -3.65 14.40
C CYS A 73 0.56 -4.97 13.94
N LYS A 74 -0.39 -4.96 13.01
CA LYS A 74 -1.06 -6.19 12.57
C LYS A 74 -1.72 -6.03 11.20
N TRP A 75 -1.92 -7.13 10.51
CA TRP A 75 -2.75 -7.15 9.32
C TRP A 75 -4.24 -7.01 9.69
N ASN A 76 -4.94 -6.20 8.92
CA ASN A 76 -6.39 -6.21 8.83
C ASN A 76 -6.79 -6.61 7.39
N ASP A 77 -8.09 -6.75 7.12
CA ASP A 77 -8.57 -7.22 5.82
C ASP A 77 -8.19 -6.30 4.63
N ASN A 78 -7.86 -5.03 4.92
CA ASN A 78 -7.63 -3.98 3.94
C ASN A 78 -6.19 -3.44 3.91
N GLY A 79 -5.28 -3.92 4.77
CA GLY A 79 -3.99 -3.26 4.97
C GLY A 79 -3.20 -3.69 6.20
N TYR A 80 -2.00 -3.11 6.33
CA TYR A 80 -1.19 -3.19 7.54
C TYR A 80 -1.57 -2.06 8.49
N PHE A 81 -2.09 -2.39 9.67
CA PHE A 81 -2.26 -1.44 10.75
C PHE A 81 -0.90 -1.19 11.42
N ASN A 82 -0.52 0.07 11.56
CA ASN A 82 0.72 0.50 12.21
C ASN A 82 0.43 1.63 13.21
N ASP A 83 0.65 1.36 14.48
CA ASP A 83 0.65 2.34 15.54
C ASP A 83 2.08 2.77 15.89
N SER A 84 2.52 3.85 15.24
CA SER A 84 3.71 4.62 15.58
C SER A 84 5.02 3.81 15.58
N THR A 85 5.11 2.77 14.75
CA THR A 85 6.32 1.94 14.58
C THR A 85 6.96 2.20 13.20
N LYS A 86 8.29 2.12 13.11
CA LYS A 86 8.98 2.22 11.81
C LYS A 86 8.84 0.93 11.03
N VAL A 87 8.45 1.02 9.76
CA VAL A 87 8.56 -0.05 8.77
C VAL A 87 9.71 0.31 7.86
N TYR A 88 10.75 -0.54 7.83
CA TYR A 88 11.91 -0.32 6.98
C TYR A 88 11.63 -0.82 5.58
N LEU A 89 11.82 0.06 4.60
CA LEU A 89 11.65 -0.27 3.19
C LEU A 89 12.95 -0.80 2.60
N PRO A 90 12.90 -1.64 1.55
CA PRO A 90 14.08 -2.17 0.88
C PRO A 90 14.95 -1.07 0.28
N GLN A 91 16.26 -1.32 0.20
CA GLN A 91 17.23 -0.35 -0.31
C GLN A 91 16.91 0.13 -1.73
N SER A 92 16.34 -0.72 -2.58
CA SER A 92 15.94 -0.38 -3.95
C SER A 92 14.92 0.76 -4.03
N LEU A 93 14.02 0.89 -3.05
CA LEU A 93 13.08 2.01 -2.97
C LEU A 93 13.81 3.30 -2.55
N THR A 94 14.77 3.18 -1.64
CA THR A 94 15.65 4.30 -1.26
C THR A 94 16.49 4.76 -2.46
N ASP A 95 17.00 3.83 -3.26
CA ASP A 95 17.77 4.15 -4.47
C ASP A 95 16.91 4.84 -5.53
N LEU A 96 15.65 4.41 -5.70
CA LEU A 96 14.67 5.10 -6.56
C LEU A 96 14.41 6.54 -6.09
N ILE A 97 14.16 6.74 -4.79
CA ILE A 97 13.91 8.07 -4.21
C ILE A 97 15.14 8.99 -4.36
N ASN A 98 16.35 8.44 -4.24
CA ASN A 98 17.59 9.19 -4.43
C ASN A 98 17.96 9.42 -5.90
N SER A 99 17.18 8.86 -6.84
CA SER A 99 17.32 9.18 -8.25
C SER A 99 16.72 10.56 -8.57
N ASN A 100 16.80 10.97 -9.84
CA ASN A 100 16.25 12.26 -10.27
C ASN A 100 14.79 12.20 -10.71
N GLU A 101 14.19 11.01 -10.84
CA GLU A 101 12.81 10.84 -11.31
C GLU A 101 12.15 9.68 -10.55
N PHE A 102 11.06 9.94 -9.84
CA PHE A 102 10.33 8.88 -9.14
C PHE A 102 8.85 9.20 -8.97
N THR A 103 8.06 8.17 -8.71
CA THR A 103 6.71 8.30 -8.16
C THR A 103 6.52 7.36 -6.98
N VAL A 104 5.98 7.89 -5.88
CA VAL A 104 5.58 7.13 -4.69
C VAL A 104 4.09 7.33 -4.48
N GLU A 105 3.35 6.23 -4.36
CA GLU A 105 1.93 6.23 -4.03
C GLU A 105 1.68 5.47 -2.73
N ILE A 106 1.02 6.12 -1.77
CA ILE A 106 0.70 5.55 -0.45
C ILE A 106 -0.79 5.71 -0.21
N VAL A 107 -1.46 4.62 0.14
CA VAL A 107 -2.86 4.67 0.60
C VAL A 107 -2.89 4.63 2.11
N LEU A 108 -3.46 5.68 2.71
CA LEU A 108 -3.70 5.77 4.14
C LEU A 108 -5.20 5.69 4.41
N ASP A 109 -5.56 5.09 5.55
CA ASP A 109 -6.94 4.97 5.98
C ASP A 109 -7.01 5.03 7.51
N ASN A 110 -8.10 5.57 8.06
CA ASN A 110 -8.33 5.75 9.50
C ASN A 110 -7.13 6.37 10.26
N PHE A 111 -6.51 7.40 9.68
CA PHE A 111 -5.33 8.02 10.27
C PHE A 111 -5.67 8.72 11.60
N THR A 112 -4.88 8.47 12.63
CA THR A 112 -4.99 9.15 13.93
C THR A 112 -3.68 9.85 14.25
N ALA A 113 -3.71 11.17 14.41
CA ALA A 113 -2.54 11.96 14.77
C ALA A 113 -2.14 11.69 16.24
N LYS A 114 -0.90 11.26 16.47
CA LYS A 114 -0.33 11.02 17.82
C LYS A 114 0.89 11.88 18.18
N GLY A 115 1.60 12.38 17.18
CA GLY A 115 2.76 13.26 17.37
C GLY A 115 2.35 14.72 17.57
N ASN A 116 3.10 15.43 18.43
CA ASN A 116 2.80 16.81 18.83
C ASN A 116 3.37 17.86 17.88
N ASP A 117 4.53 17.61 17.28
CA ASP A 117 5.16 18.53 16.33
C ASP A 117 4.94 18.09 14.89
N PHE A 118 5.09 16.79 14.66
CA PHE A 118 4.99 16.15 13.35
C PHE A 118 4.25 14.81 13.44
N ASN A 119 3.52 14.48 12.39
CA ASN A 119 3.04 13.13 12.14
C ASN A 119 3.67 12.62 10.84
N THR A 120 4.78 11.91 10.99
CA THR A 120 5.56 11.38 9.87
C THR A 120 4.88 10.18 9.25
N ILE A 121 4.76 10.18 7.92
CA ILE A 121 4.20 9.08 7.14
C ILE A 121 5.33 8.25 6.55
N MET A 122 6.31 8.91 5.93
CA MET A 122 7.47 8.28 5.30
C MET A 122 8.64 9.24 5.36
N ASN A 123 9.83 8.75 5.71
CA ASN A 123 11.03 9.57 5.71
C ASN A 123 12.31 8.72 5.52
N CYS A 124 13.37 9.38 5.07
CA CYS A 124 14.74 8.91 5.21
C CYS A 124 15.35 9.45 6.52
N ASP A 125 16.33 8.74 7.08
CA ASP A 125 16.96 9.14 8.35
C ASP A 125 17.71 10.48 8.26
N ASN A 126 18.14 10.88 7.06
CA ASN A 126 18.79 12.16 6.80
C ASN A 126 17.81 13.33 6.52
N ASP A 127 16.49 13.10 6.61
CA ASP A 127 15.42 14.08 6.32
C ASP A 127 15.45 14.66 4.88
N TRP A 128 16.22 14.06 3.97
CA TRP A 128 16.26 14.47 2.57
C TRP A 128 15.04 14.00 1.79
N PHE A 129 14.32 12.99 2.26
CA PHE A 129 12.98 12.69 1.79
C PHE A 129 12.10 12.57 3.03
N SER A 130 11.06 13.39 3.13
CA SER A 130 10.11 13.34 4.25
C SER A 130 8.73 13.80 3.82
N LEU A 131 7.73 12.94 4.02
CA LEU A 131 6.31 13.25 3.92
C LEU A 131 5.69 13.20 5.31
N PHE A 132 5.12 14.32 5.75
CA PHE A 132 4.57 14.43 7.10
C PHE A 132 3.49 15.50 7.19
N ARG A 133 2.65 15.39 8.23
CA ARG A 133 1.84 16.51 8.71
C ARG A 133 2.65 17.32 9.72
N ARG A 134 2.74 18.64 9.55
CA ARG A 134 3.21 19.56 10.60
C ARG A 134 2.03 20.05 11.43
N VAL A 135 2.14 19.95 12.74
CA VAL A 135 1.04 20.28 13.66
C VAL A 135 0.85 21.79 13.82
N SER A 136 1.93 22.55 13.94
CA SER A 136 1.89 23.99 14.30
C SER A 136 1.04 24.88 13.39
N ASN A 137 0.98 24.58 12.09
CA ASN A 137 0.12 25.26 11.12
C ASN A 137 -0.86 24.32 10.40
N ASN A 138 -0.98 23.08 10.88
CA ASN A 138 -1.81 22.02 10.32
C ASN A 138 -1.71 21.94 8.79
N VAL A 139 -0.55 21.56 8.27
CA VAL A 139 -0.34 21.34 6.83
C VAL A 139 0.30 19.98 6.55
N MET A 140 0.04 19.45 5.36
CA MET A 140 0.90 18.44 4.76
C MET A 140 2.14 19.13 4.21
N GLU A 141 3.32 18.56 4.46
CA GLU A 141 4.59 19.04 3.94
C GLU A 141 5.39 17.89 3.35
N PHE A 142 6.01 18.17 2.21
CA PHE A 142 6.97 17.29 1.57
C PHE A 142 8.34 17.96 1.53
N LYS A 143 9.38 17.22 1.90
CA LYS A 143 10.78 17.58 1.73
C LYS A 143 11.42 16.62 0.73
N ASN A 144 12.09 17.17 -0.26
CA ASN A 144 13.03 16.45 -1.11
C ASN A 144 14.32 17.26 -1.25
N SER A 145 15.38 16.85 -0.55
CA SER A 145 16.65 17.57 -0.46
C SER A 145 16.44 19.05 -0.08
N GLN A 146 17.15 19.96 -0.73
CA GLN A 146 17.08 21.41 -0.52
C GLN A 146 15.98 22.11 -1.36
N ASN A 147 15.13 21.35 -2.05
CA ASN A 147 14.11 21.93 -2.92
C ASN A 147 13.06 22.73 -2.12
N PRO A 148 12.38 23.71 -2.78
CA PRO A 148 11.22 24.36 -2.20
C PRO A 148 10.21 23.32 -1.73
N ARG A 149 9.81 23.41 -0.46
CA ARG A 149 8.97 22.41 0.19
C ARG A 149 7.51 22.62 -0.22
N PRO A 150 6.89 21.70 -0.96
CA PRO A 150 5.46 21.79 -1.21
C PRO A 150 4.71 21.66 0.13
N VAL A 151 3.79 22.58 0.37
CA VAL A 151 2.92 22.58 1.54
C VAL A 151 1.48 22.72 1.12
N SER A 152 0.58 22.03 1.83
CA SER A 152 -0.84 22.25 1.65
C SER A 152 -1.28 23.62 2.18
N LYS A 153 -2.53 23.98 1.92
CA LYS A 153 -3.16 25.14 2.55
C LYS A 153 -3.06 25.04 4.08
N GLY A 154 -2.76 26.16 4.73
CA GLY A 154 -2.75 26.28 6.19
C GLY A 154 -4.08 25.85 6.79
N GLY A 155 -4.05 25.08 7.88
CA GLY A 155 -5.24 24.67 8.60
C GLY A 155 -5.91 23.39 8.09
N THR A 156 -5.47 22.78 6.98
CA THR A 156 -6.20 21.66 6.33
C THR A 156 -5.46 20.32 6.35
N GLY A 157 -4.26 20.25 6.94
CA GLY A 157 -3.39 19.07 6.85
C GLY A 157 -4.06 17.78 7.36
N LEU A 158 -4.71 17.85 8.53
CA LEU A 158 -5.43 16.70 9.08
C LEU A 158 -6.68 16.34 8.27
N ASP A 159 -7.33 17.30 7.61
CA ASP A 159 -8.57 17.06 6.85
C ASP A 159 -8.32 16.10 5.69
N TYR A 160 -7.15 16.19 5.05
CA TYR A 160 -6.74 15.25 3.99
C TYR A 160 -6.54 13.81 4.48
N LEU A 161 -6.28 13.63 5.77
CA LEU A 161 -6.01 12.32 6.39
C LEU A 161 -7.24 11.78 7.15
N ALA A 162 -8.31 12.56 7.27
CA ALA A 162 -9.50 12.19 8.05
C ALA A 162 -10.31 11.05 7.42
N SER A 163 -10.09 10.77 6.14
CA SER A 163 -10.68 9.65 5.40
C SER A 163 -9.61 8.90 4.62
N ARG A 164 -9.99 7.75 4.04
CA ARG A 164 -9.14 7.04 3.08
C ARG A 164 -8.63 8.00 1.99
N VAL A 165 -7.32 8.02 1.79
CA VAL A 165 -6.65 8.92 0.86
C VAL A 165 -5.50 8.21 0.16
N THR A 166 -5.29 8.53 -1.12
CA THR A 166 -4.07 8.19 -1.84
C THR A 166 -3.19 9.44 -1.89
N LEU A 167 -1.98 9.32 -1.37
CA LEU A 167 -0.94 10.33 -1.46
C LEU A 167 -0.01 9.94 -2.61
N THR A 168 0.07 10.79 -3.63
CA THR A 168 0.96 10.60 -4.77
C THR A 168 2.01 11.71 -4.77
N ILE A 169 3.28 11.32 -4.79
CA ILE A 169 4.42 12.22 -4.92
C ILE A 169 5.14 11.84 -6.19
N THR A 170 5.28 12.80 -7.09
CA THR A 170 6.08 12.66 -8.31
C THR A 170 7.15 13.74 -8.30
N TYR A 171 8.39 13.34 -8.57
CA TYR A 171 9.54 14.22 -8.72
C TYR A 171 10.20 13.94 -10.05
#